data_AF-E7C3P9-F1
#
_entry.id   AF-E7C3P9-F1
#
_cell.length_a   1.000
_cell.length_b   1.000
_cell.length_c   1.000
_cell.angle_alpha   90.00
_cell.angle_beta   90.00
_cell.angle_gamma   90.00
#
_symmetry.space_group_name_H-M   'P 1'
#
loop_
_entity.id
_entity.type
_entity.pdbx_description
1 polymer ?
#
loop_
_entity_poly.entity_id
_entity_poly.type
_entity_poly.pdbx_seq_one_letter_code
_entity_poly.pdbx_strand_id
1 'polypeptide(L)'
;MPTSLRSNLEKASGRRLFVLLSIISGCVLIGVILTNLPGAFAPSIPDPIVQTPTIEQPLIGVSATNLQVVWNGGSDAELAFQPTTDASNIRREDYVGPDTCKKCHPEQYSNWSTHPHRWMNALATSRTVKGDFSGTASIVYQGNRGEFIEDGDRRVMRITTPEGLTQVYEIHETIGSRFFQYYIGALVEGDPPDERGEYERDHVLPFGYWLGRDEWVPVVRVQLEHPDEGKRWNPLKPHRGGDVVINMHYAENCSDCHTTRSLGEVMVRKVALIGDHSPVSMKLSAADYLSNEFPDIMAGAMSNESAADQMQAAQAQLRTVAPWRRGITCEACHLGCRAHVEKQRRKPSFLASGDHLAVADTDTSADSGRTKANLNWVCSRCHKGVRPRFAAGMGTWNSTEFSDATRGSCYSQLTCVKCHNPHKGIGQRWTRSLQQDDAVCLNCHQQFVQPEQRLAHTHHAAGSGGDSCVNCHMPKLNEGMQDVVRTHMIYSPTQPDMIEAGHPNACNLCHLDKPIDWTVQNLGDWYGQEFLESHIDRNYPDRDAPVGRVWLTHELEAVRLVATDTASRQNARWALPEIIDQLDDPYLLNRQFALMAVERMLDIKLSDFGYRFYMSQAERREPLNQIRQAMR
;
A
#
# COMPACT_ATOMS: atom_id res chain seq x y z
N MET A 1 -46.57 7.37 28.80
CA MET A 1 -47.34 8.42 29.53
C MET A 1 -47.55 7.94 30.96
N PRO A 2 -47.72 8.82 31.98
CA PRO A 2 -47.70 10.28 31.91
C PRO A 2 -46.64 10.96 32.84
N THR A 3 -46.35 12.24 32.52
CA THR A 3 -46.01 13.40 33.40
C THR A 3 -45.04 13.28 34.60
N SER A 4 -43.97 14.08 34.81
CA SER A 4 -43.49 15.43 34.38
C SER A 4 -43.79 16.63 35.30
N LEU A 5 -42.75 17.39 35.68
CA LEU A 5 -42.64 18.83 36.05
C LEU A 5 -41.13 19.07 36.34
N ARG A 6 -40.36 20.08 35.89
CA ARG A 6 -40.53 21.52 35.56
C ARG A 6 -40.92 22.41 36.77
N SER A 7 -40.30 23.57 37.04
CA SER A 7 -39.13 24.24 36.41
C SER A 7 -38.70 25.53 37.15
N ASN A 8 -37.43 25.95 36.97
CA ASN A 8 -36.90 27.33 37.02
C ASN A 8 -36.92 28.17 38.33
N LEU A 9 -35.82 28.93 38.55
CA LEU A 9 -35.84 30.39 38.76
C LEU A 9 -34.42 31.01 38.57
N GLU A 10 -34.31 32.34 38.45
CA GLU A 10 -33.13 33.04 37.92
C GLU A 10 -32.49 34.12 38.85
N LYS A 11 -31.20 34.41 38.59
CA LYS A 11 -30.48 35.72 38.63
C LYS A 11 -30.66 36.71 39.80
N ALA A 12 -29.54 37.04 40.47
CA ALA A 12 -29.07 38.40 40.82
C ALA A 12 -27.67 38.36 41.49
N SER A 13 -26.88 39.44 41.63
CA SER A 13 -26.24 40.27 40.58
C SER A 13 -25.23 41.27 41.20
N GLY A 14 -23.94 41.17 40.83
CA GLY A 14 -22.98 42.30 40.71
C GLY A 14 -22.31 42.92 41.95
N ARG A 15 -20.99 43.16 41.85
CA ARG A 15 -20.40 44.52 41.76
C ARG A 15 -18.91 44.49 41.36
N ARG A 16 -18.39 45.63 40.89
CA ARG A 16 -16.98 45.87 40.51
C ARG A 16 -16.23 46.61 41.63
N LEU A 17 -14.91 46.55 41.63
CA LEU A 17 -14.04 47.63 42.14
C LEU A 17 -12.83 47.83 41.22
N PHE A 18 -12.31 49.05 41.15
CA PHE A 18 -11.21 49.48 40.27
C PHE A 18 -10.46 50.61 40.99
N VAL A 19 -9.12 50.57 41.05
CA VAL A 19 -8.23 51.67 41.49
C VAL A 19 -7.00 51.67 40.57
N LEU A 20 -6.29 52.81 40.46
CA LEU A 20 -5.43 53.17 39.32
C LEU A 20 -4.11 53.87 39.79
N LEU A 21 -3.33 54.44 38.85
CA LEU A 21 -2.14 55.33 39.01
C LEU A 21 -0.79 54.60 39.26
N SER A 22 0.42 55.06 38.86
CA SER A 22 0.96 56.30 38.21
C SER A 22 2.42 56.04 37.66
N ILE A 23 3.12 56.83 36.81
CA ILE A 23 2.83 57.84 35.75
C ILE A 23 4.13 58.34 35.04
N ILE A 24 4.15 58.59 33.70
CA ILE A 24 5.06 59.51 32.90
C ILE A 24 6.62 59.22 32.93
N SER A 25 7.54 59.57 31.99
CA SER A 25 7.63 60.19 30.62
C SER A 25 8.86 59.59 29.88
N GLY A 26 9.27 59.91 28.63
CA GLY A 26 8.70 60.75 27.56
C GLY A 26 9.36 62.13 27.31
N CYS A 27 10.47 62.21 26.54
CA CYS A 27 11.10 63.44 25.95
C CYS A 27 12.28 63.06 24.98
N VAL A 28 12.82 63.90 24.07
CA VAL A 28 12.27 64.86 23.07
C VAL A 28 13.40 65.27 22.08
N LEU A 29 13.07 65.76 20.87
CA LEU A 29 14.01 66.17 19.81
C LEU A 29 14.58 67.61 19.96
N ILE A 30 15.85 67.84 19.62
CA ILE A 30 16.48 69.16 19.29
C ILE A 30 17.54 68.92 18.19
N GLY A 31 17.90 69.92 17.36
CA GLY A 31 18.99 69.75 16.37
C GLY A 31 19.47 71.04 15.66
N VAL A 32 20.28 70.83 14.61
CA VAL A 32 20.79 71.78 13.58
C VAL A 32 21.83 72.83 14.03
N ILE A 33 23.01 72.85 13.35
CA ILE A 33 23.66 74.02 12.67
C ILE A 33 25.16 73.73 12.36
N LEU A 34 25.53 73.83 11.06
CA LEU A 34 26.75 74.37 10.37
C LEU A 34 28.17 74.31 11.01
N THR A 35 29.32 74.32 10.30
CA THR A 35 29.71 74.48 8.87
C THR A 35 30.99 73.67 8.55
N ASN A 36 31.20 73.23 7.30
CA ASN A 36 32.26 73.74 6.38
C ASN A 36 32.43 72.90 5.07
N LEU A 37 32.93 73.58 4.04
CA LEU A 37 33.20 73.15 2.65
C LEU A 37 34.73 73.27 2.36
N PRO A 38 35.32 72.97 1.16
CA PRO A 38 34.70 72.73 -0.16
C PRO A 38 35.27 71.56 -1.01
N GLY A 39 34.65 71.33 -2.17
CA GLY A 39 35.21 70.50 -3.26
C GLY A 39 34.13 70.04 -4.25
N ALA A 40 33.95 70.75 -5.37
CA ALA A 40 32.83 70.52 -6.29
C ALA A 40 33.30 70.15 -7.71
N PHE A 41 32.58 69.22 -8.36
CA PHE A 41 32.39 69.16 -9.82
C PHE A 41 31.03 68.50 -10.15
N ALA A 42 30.57 68.67 -11.40
CA ALA A 42 29.20 68.39 -11.86
C ALA A 42 29.02 66.93 -12.35
N PRO A 43 27.78 66.43 -12.53
CA PRO A 43 27.51 65.00 -12.68
C PRO A 43 27.65 64.48 -14.12
N SER A 44 27.95 63.19 -14.24
CA SER A 44 27.58 62.35 -15.38
C SER A 44 26.31 61.56 -15.04
N ILE A 45 25.50 61.25 -16.05
CA ILE A 45 24.32 60.38 -15.94
C ILE A 45 24.73 58.99 -16.44
N PRO A 46 24.71 57.94 -15.60
CA PRO A 46 24.74 56.55 -16.06
C PRO A 46 23.37 56.13 -16.59
N ASP A 47 23.37 55.24 -17.58
CA ASP A 47 22.14 54.64 -18.13
C ASP A 47 21.28 53.93 -17.06
N PRO A 48 19.95 53.82 -17.26
CA PRO A 48 19.08 53.13 -16.33
C PRO A 48 19.51 51.67 -16.17
N ILE A 49 19.97 51.33 -14.96
CA ILE A 49 20.26 49.95 -14.57
C ILE A 49 18.95 49.16 -14.70
N VAL A 50 18.88 48.28 -15.70
CA VAL A 50 17.85 47.26 -15.78
C VAL A 50 18.11 46.27 -14.64
N GLN A 51 17.52 46.55 -13.48
CA GLN A 51 17.47 45.60 -12.39
C GLN A 51 16.60 44.42 -12.84
N THR A 52 17.24 43.36 -13.35
CA THR A 52 16.63 42.03 -13.37
C THR A 52 16.23 41.71 -11.93
N PRO A 53 14.94 41.57 -11.61
CA PRO A 53 14.53 41.35 -10.24
C PRO A 53 15.05 39.98 -9.80
N THR A 54 15.98 39.97 -8.84
CA THR A 54 16.31 38.78 -8.08
C THR A 54 15.11 38.45 -7.22
N ILE A 55 14.18 37.66 -7.78
CA ILE A 55 12.96 37.28 -7.06
C ILE A 55 13.33 36.22 -6.02
N GLU A 56 13.57 36.66 -4.78
CA GLU A 56 13.61 35.81 -3.59
C GLU A 56 12.20 35.26 -3.30
N GLN A 57 11.69 34.39 -4.17
CA GLN A 57 10.58 33.52 -3.77
C GLN A 57 11.15 32.37 -2.93
N PRO A 58 10.43 31.92 -1.89
CA PRO A 58 10.76 30.66 -1.23
C PRO A 58 10.72 29.53 -2.26
N LEU A 59 11.50 28.47 -2.04
CA LEU A 59 11.49 27.25 -2.86
C LEU A 59 10.13 26.56 -2.76
N ILE A 60 9.19 26.95 -3.62
CA ILE A 60 7.88 26.33 -3.75
C ILE A 60 8.08 24.94 -4.38
N GLY A 61 7.89 23.92 -3.55
CA GLY A 61 8.11 22.54 -3.92
C GLY A 61 7.46 21.57 -2.94
N VAL A 62 7.35 20.32 -3.37
CA VAL A 62 6.87 19.21 -2.54
C VAL A 62 8.06 18.33 -2.20
N SER A 63 8.23 18.03 -0.91
CA SER A 63 9.37 17.28 -0.39
C SER A 63 8.94 16.01 0.33
N ALA A 64 9.69 14.94 0.09
CA ALA A 64 9.73 13.72 0.88
C ALA A 64 11.18 13.51 1.37
N THR A 65 11.39 12.55 2.29
CA THR A 65 12.65 12.39 3.04
C THR A 65 13.92 12.58 2.20
N ASN A 66 14.00 11.88 1.06
CA ASN A 66 15.16 11.93 0.16
C ASN A 66 14.76 12.37 -1.29
N LEU A 67 13.70 13.17 -1.46
CA LEU A 67 13.38 13.80 -2.76
C LEU A 67 12.67 15.15 -2.56
N GLN A 68 13.24 16.21 -3.14
CA GLN A 68 12.65 17.52 -3.31
C GLN A 68 12.23 17.70 -4.77
N VAL A 69 10.99 18.12 -5.03
CA VAL A 69 10.53 18.53 -6.36
C VAL A 69 10.11 19.99 -6.27
N VAL A 70 10.93 20.87 -6.86
CA VAL A 70 10.78 22.34 -6.79
C VAL A 70 10.20 22.84 -8.11
N TRP A 71 9.34 23.88 -8.09
CA TRP A 71 8.70 24.35 -9.32
C TRP A 71 9.72 24.98 -10.26
N ASN A 72 10.30 26.11 -9.87
CA ASN A 72 11.46 26.72 -10.54
C ASN A 72 12.73 26.41 -9.75
N GLY A 73 13.88 26.38 -10.44
CA GLY A 73 15.19 26.36 -9.79
C GLY A 73 15.44 27.65 -9.00
N GLY A 74 15.12 27.64 -7.71
CA GLY A 74 15.56 28.70 -6.79
C GLY A 74 17.08 28.77 -6.72
N SER A 75 17.61 29.97 -6.48
CA SER A 75 19.04 30.29 -6.55
C SER A 75 19.93 29.35 -5.73
N ASP A 76 21.18 29.16 -6.18
CA ASP A 76 22.16 28.18 -5.66
C ASP A 76 22.71 28.47 -4.24
N ALA A 77 21.93 29.15 -3.40
CA ALA A 77 22.26 29.52 -2.02
C ALA A 77 22.14 28.35 -1.00
N GLU A 78 22.26 27.10 -1.44
CA GLU A 78 22.46 25.93 -0.56
C GLU A 78 23.23 24.82 -1.32
N LEU A 79 24.57 24.95 -1.33
CA LEU A 79 25.50 24.06 -2.03
C LEU A 79 25.62 22.69 -1.34
N ALA A 80 24.69 21.79 -1.65
CA ALA A 80 24.72 20.38 -1.23
C ALA A 80 24.18 19.41 -2.29
N PHE A 81 23.99 19.83 -3.56
CA PHE A 81 23.45 19.00 -4.64
C PHE A 81 24.23 19.21 -5.94
N GLN A 82 24.61 18.11 -6.60
CA GLN A 82 25.35 18.10 -7.87
C GLN A 82 24.49 17.53 -9.01
N PRO A 83 24.59 18.05 -10.25
CA PRO A 83 23.91 17.47 -11.41
C PRO A 83 24.29 16.00 -11.62
N THR A 84 23.32 15.16 -11.98
CA THR A 84 23.61 13.76 -12.30
C THR A 84 24.43 13.62 -13.59
N THR A 85 25.48 12.80 -13.56
CA THR A 85 26.46 12.65 -14.66
C THR A 85 26.25 11.38 -15.51
N ASP A 86 25.34 10.51 -15.09
CA ASP A 86 24.96 9.31 -15.83
C ASP A 86 23.88 9.65 -16.88
N ALA A 87 23.87 8.95 -18.02
CA ALA A 87 22.85 9.14 -19.05
C ALA A 87 21.43 8.93 -18.49
N SER A 88 20.48 9.73 -18.99
CA SER A 88 19.10 9.80 -18.50
C SER A 88 18.41 8.42 -18.43
N ASN A 89 17.59 8.25 -17.39
CA ASN A 89 16.71 7.11 -17.20
C ASN A 89 15.33 7.48 -16.61
N ILE A 90 15.01 8.79 -16.56
CA ILE A 90 13.80 9.36 -15.94
C ILE A 90 12.77 9.88 -16.95
N ARG A 91 13.12 10.00 -18.23
CA ARG A 91 12.25 10.52 -19.30
C ARG A 91 11.35 9.45 -19.91
N ARG A 92 10.29 9.85 -20.60
CA ARG A 92 9.47 8.95 -21.43
C ARG A 92 10.25 8.46 -22.65
N GLU A 93 11.17 9.25 -23.19
CA GLU A 93 12.04 8.84 -24.29
C GLU A 93 13.05 7.75 -23.89
N ASP A 94 13.48 7.68 -22.63
CA ASP A 94 14.50 6.72 -22.16
C ASP A 94 14.01 5.26 -22.16
N TYR A 95 12.70 5.03 -22.27
CA TYR A 95 12.07 3.73 -22.12
C TYR A 95 11.80 3.07 -23.49
N VAL A 96 12.42 1.92 -23.76
CA VAL A 96 12.54 1.31 -25.11
C VAL A 96 11.74 0.03 -25.36
N GLY A 97 11.02 -0.47 -24.35
CA GLY A 97 10.06 -1.57 -24.49
C GLY A 97 10.66 -2.93 -24.10
N PRO A 98 9.92 -3.78 -23.35
CA PRO A 98 10.41 -5.11 -22.98
C PRO A 98 10.62 -6.03 -24.22
N ASP A 99 9.90 -5.77 -25.31
CA ASP A 99 10.10 -6.43 -26.61
C ASP A 99 11.46 -6.11 -27.25
N THR A 100 12.08 -4.98 -26.88
CA THR A 100 13.47 -4.67 -27.20
C THR A 100 14.41 -5.48 -26.30
N CYS A 101 14.15 -5.56 -25.00
CA CYS A 101 14.93 -6.38 -24.06
C CYS A 101 14.96 -7.87 -24.45
N LYS A 102 13.85 -8.40 -24.99
CA LYS A 102 13.71 -9.80 -25.47
C LYS A 102 14.84 -10.24 -26.42
N LYS A 103 15.38 -9.31 -27.22
CA LYS A 103 16.42 -9.58 -28.24
C LYS A 103 17.72 -10.08 -27.62
N CYS A 104 18.07 -9.60 -26.43
CA CYS A 104 19.29 -9.96 -25.70
C CYS A 104 19.01 -10.80 -24.44
N HIS A 105 17.79 -10.74 -23.90
CA HIS A 105 17.37 -11.42 -22.67
C HIS A 105 16.10 -12.27 -22.87
N PRO A 106 16.12 -13.25 -23.80
CA PRO A 106 14.94 -14.03 -24.17
C PRO A 106 14.40 -14.89 -23.01
N GLU A 107 15.28 -15.43 -22.16
CA GLU A 107 14.91 -16.24 -21.00
C GLU A 107 14.23 -15.39 -19.91
N GLN A 108 14.80 -14.23 -19.58
CA GLN A 108 14.26 -13.31 -18.58
C GLN A 108 12.94 -12.72 -19.05
N TYR A 109 12.83 -12.36 -20.35
CA TYR A 109 11.59 -11.97 -20.99
C TYR A 109 10.53 -13.09 -20.93
N SER A 110 10.90 -14.33 -21.26
CA SER A 110 9.97 -15.47 -21.24
C SER A 110 9.39 -15.68 -19.85
N ASN A 111 10.25 -15.72 -18.82
CA ASN A 111 9.83 -15.81 -17.42
C ASN A 111 8.93 -14.64 -17.02
N TRP A 112 9.38 -13.40 -17.23
CA TRP A 112 8.61 -12.18 -16.90
C TRP A 112 7.26 -12.12 -17.63
N SER A 113 7.17 -12.60 -18.87
CA SER A 113 5.93 -12.60 -19.66
C SER A 113 4.80 -13.44 -19.06
N THR A 114 5.11 -14.33 -18.10
CA THR A 114 4.13 -15.10 -17.30
C THR A 114 4.05 -14.64 -15.83
N HIS A 115 4.91 -13.69 -15.42
CA HIS A 115 4.97 -13.18 -14.05
C HIS A 115 3.75 -12.30 -13.73
N PRO A 116 3.15 -12.37 -12.52
CA PRO A 116 2.03 -11.51 -12.13
C PRO A 116 2.29 -10.01 -12.33
N HIS A 117 3.52 -9.52 -12.16
CA HIS A 117 3.92 -8.14 -12.47
C HIS A 117 3.57 -7.69 -13.90
N ARG A 118 3.88 -8.51 -14.92
CA ARG A 118 3.52 -8.23 -16.32
C ARG A 118 2.01 -8.00 -16.45
N TRP A 119 1.23 -8.78 -15.73
CA TRP A 119 -0.22 -8.81 -15.75
C TRP A 119 -0.84 -8.22 -14.49
N MET A 120 -0.17 -7.22 -13.90
CA MET A 120 -0.76 -6.40 -12.84
C MET A 120 -1.77 -5.42 -13.44
N ASN A 121 -1.57 -5.05 -14.71
CA ASN A 121 -2.50 -4.26 -15.50
C ASN A 121 -2.36 -4.56 -17.01
N ALA A 122 -3.48 -4.56 -17.73
CA ALA A 122 -3.56 -4.73 -19.19
C ALA A 122 -4.86 -4.13 -19.74
N LEU A 123 -4.91 -3.84 -21.04
CA LEU A 123 -6.19 -3.59 -21.74
C LEU A 123 -7.12 -4.81 -21.58
N ALA A 124 -8.42 -4.56 -21.47
CA ALA A 124 -9.44 -5.60 -21.49
C ALA A 124 -9.65 -6.11 -22.93
N THR A 125 -9.45 -7.41 -23.14
CA THR A 125 -9.60 -8.10 -24.42
C THR A 125 -9.98 -9.55 -24.15
N SER A 126 -10.47 -10.28 -25.16
CA SER A 126 -10.70 -11.73 -25.13
C SER A 126 -9.46 -12.59 -24.78
N ARG A 127 -8.26 -11.99 -24.71
CA ARG A 127 -7.00 -12.64 -24.33
C ARG A 127 -6.48 -12.27 -22.93
N THR A 128 -7.08 -11.29 -22.27
CA THR A 128 -6.58 -10.68 -21.01
C THR A 128 -7.61 -10.61 -19.91
N VAL A 129 -8.89 -10.57 -20.27
CA VAL A 129 -10.01 -10.83 -19.36
C VAL A 129 -10.07 -12.33 -19.06
N LYS A 130 -10.38 -12.65 -17.81
CA LYS A 130 -10.50 -14.03 -17.29
C LYS A 130 -11.84 -14.31 -16.59
N GLY A 131 -12.63 -13.28 -16.31
CA GLY A 131 -13.98 -13.44 -15.78
C GLY A 131 -14.98 -13.89 -16.83
N ASP A 132 -16.08 -14.48 -16.37
CA ASP A 132 -17.17 -14.86 -17.26
C ASP A 132 -18.00 -13.64 -17.67
N PHE A 133 -17.95 -13.29 -18.96
CA PHE A 133 -18.76 -12.25 -19.61
C PHE A 133 -19.82 -12.84 -20.57
N SER A 134 -20.17 -14.13 -20.43
CA SER A 134 -21.18 -14.80 -21.26
C SER A 134 -22.61 -14.26 -21.14
N GLY A 135 -22.87 -13.32 -20.21
CA GLY A 135 -24.21 -12.91 -19.82
C GLY A 135 -24.97 -13.95 -18.98
N THR A 136 -24.39 -15.12 -18.69
CA THR A 136 -25.03 -16.16 -17.87
C THR A 136 -24.76 -15.99 -16.38
N ALA A 137 -23.55 -15.56 -16.00
CA ALA A 137 -23.23 -15.23 -14.62
C ALA A 137 -23.75 -13.85 -14.19
N SER A 138 -24.24 -13.77 -12.94
CA SER A 138 -24.56 -12.50 -12.28
C SER A 138 -24.34 -12.60 -10.77
N ILE A 139 -24.11 -11.47 -10.11
CA ILE A 139 -23.93 -11.34 -8.66
C ILE A 139 -25.05 -10.49 -8.07
N VAL A 140 -25.46 -10.77 -6.84
CA VAL A 140 -26.26 -9.85 -6.02
C VAL A 140 -25.41 -9.42 -4.81
N TYR A 141 -25.25 -8.12 -4.61
CA TYR A 141 -24.48 -7.55 -3.50
C TYR A 141 -25.13 -6.26 -2.99
N GLN A 142 -25.43 -6.22 -1.69
CA GLN A 142 -26.18 -5.13 -1.04
C GLN A 142 -27.48 -4.76 -1.81
N GLY A 143 -28.22 -5.77 -2.29
CA GLY A 143 -29.44 -5.62 -3.08
C GLY A 143 -29.26 -5.27 -4.57
N ASN A 144 -28.07 -4.82 -5.00
CA ASN A 144 -27.80 -4.49 -6.40
C ASN A 144 -27.43 -5.75 -7.17
N ARG A 145 -27.92 -5.89 -8.40
CA ARG A 145 -27.58 -7.01 -9.30
C ARG A 145 -26.54 -6.56 -10.33
N GLY A 146 -25.40 -7.23 -10.34
CA GLY A 146 -24.35 -7.07 -11.35
C GLY A 146 -24.43 -8.16 -12.42
N GLU A 147 -24.42 -7.77 -13.70
CA GLU A 147 -24.33 -8.65 -14.86
C GLU A 147 -23.07 -8.35 -15.68
N PHE A 148 -22.53 -9.37 -16.33
CA PHE A 148 -21.24 -9.31 -17.03
C PHE A 148 -21.42 -9.84 -18.45
N ILE A 149 -21.31 -8.94 -19.44
CA ILE A 149 -21.75 -9.18 -20.82
C ILE A 149 -20.65 -8.79 -21.81
N GLU A 150 -20.45 -9.64 -22.82
CA GLU A 150 -19.64 -9.38 -24.01
C GLU A 150 -20.54 -8.80 -25.12
N ASP A 151 -20.21 -7.59 -25.58
CA ASP A 151 -20.96 -6.82 -26.58
C ASP A 151 -20.04 -6.50 -27.78
N GLY A 152 -19.97 -7.43 -28.72
CA GLY A 152 -18.95 -7.43 -29.76
C GLY A 152 -17.56 -7.59 -29.14
N ASP A 153 -16.63 -6.69 -29.46
CA ASP A 153 -15.31 -6.65 -28.81
C ASP A 153 -15.36 -6.12 -27.36
N ARG A 154 -16.43 -5.37 -27.01
CA ARG A 154 -16.57 -4.70 -25.71
C ARG A 154 -16.94 -5.67 -24.60
N ARG A 155 -16.60 -5.32 -23.37
CA ARG A 155 -17.09 -6.01 -22.16
C ARG A 155 -17.70 -4.98 -21.24
N VAL A 156 -18.93 -5.24 -20.82
CA VAL A 156 -19.70 -4.32 -19.99
C VAL A 156 -20.10 -4.97 -18.68
N MET A 157 -20.06 -4.18 -17.62
CA MET A 157 -20.63 -4.50 -16.32
C MET A 157 -21.93 -3.70 -16.18
N ARG A 158 -23.08 -4.37 -16.26
CA ARG A 158 -24.36 -3.74 -15.95
C ARG A 158 -24.63 -3.87 -14.46
N ILE A 159 -25.13 -2.81 -13.86
CA ILE A 159 -25.53 -2.76 -12.45
C ILE A 159 -26.96 -2.24 -12.39
N THR A 160 -27.87 -3.02 -11.82
CA THR A 160 -29.27 -2.64 -11.61
C THR A 160 -29.56 -2.59 -10.11
N THR A 161 -30.12 -1.47 -9.65
CA THR A 161 -30.48 -1.25 -8.24
C THR A 161 -31.84 -1.90 -7.90
N PRO A 162 -32.20 -2.07 -6.61
CA PRO A 162 -33.54 -2.55 -6.21
C PRO A 162 -34.70 -1.74 -6.77
N GLU A 163 -34.49 -0.46 -7.05
CA GLU A 163 -35.46 0.49 -7.62
C GLU A 163 -35.60 0.39 -9.15
N GLY A 164 -34.78 -0.44 -9.81
CA GLY A 164 -34.77 -0.64 -11.26
C GLY A 164 -33.88 0.32 -12.04
N LEU A 165 -33.23 1.29 -11.38
CA LEU A 165 -32.22 2.14 -12.00
C LEU A 165 -31.08 1.26 -12.51
N THR A 166 -30.60 1.53 -13.73
CA THR A 166 -29.63 0.68 -14.42
C THR A 166 -28.48 1.54 -14.96
N GLN A 167 -27.27 1.08 -14.70
CA GLN A 167 -26.01 1.70 -15.11
C GLN A 167 -25.16 0.68 -15.87
N VAL A 168 -24.53 1.09 -16.96
CA VAL A 168 -23.65 0.24 -17.77
C VAL A 168 -22.25 0.84 -17.81
N TYR A 169 -21.28 0.07 -17.34
CA TYR A 169 -19.87 0.45 -17.31
C TYR A 169 -19.12 -0.31 -18.41
N GLU A 170 -18.45 0.40 -19.32
CA GLU A 170 -17.56 -0.22 -20.30
C GLU A 170 -16.18 -0.48 -19.67
N ILE A 171 -15.67 -1.70 -19.85
CA ILE A 171 -14.43 -2.16 -19.23
C ILE A 171 -13.26 -1.97 -20.18
N HIS A 172 -12.39 -1.01 -19.87
CA HIS A 172 -11.23 -0.68 -20.69
C HIS A 172 -9.98 -1.47 -20.28
N GLU A 173 -9.83 -1.79 -18.99
CA GLU A 173 -8.61 -2.41 -18.45
C GLU A 173 -8.88 -3.43 -17.34
N THR A 174 -7.88 -4.29 -17.07
CA THR A 174 -7.88 -5.25 -15.96
C THR A 174 -6.80 -4.90 -14.93
N ILE A 175 -7.01 -5.34 -13.69
CA ILE A 175 -6.02 -5.35 -12.61
C ILE A 175 -5.87 -6.78 -12.09
N GLY A 176 -4.62 -7.25 -12.00
CA GLY A 176 -4.32 -8.57 -11.47
C GLY A 176 -4.70 -9.74 -12.39
N SER A 177 -4.18 -10.91 -12.01
CA SER A 177 -4.11 -12.07 -12.91
C SER A 177 -3.87 -13.43 -12.24
N ARG A 178 -3.69 -13.46 -10.91
CA ARG A 178 -3.26 -14.63 -10.12
C ARG A 178 -4.39 -15.19 -9.25
N PHE A 179 -4.81 -14.41 -8.25
CA PHE A 179 -5.81 -14.79 -7.25
C PHE A 179 -7.20 -14.30 -7.64
N PHE A 180 -7.29 -13.00 -7.87
CA PHE A 180 -8.44 -12.30 -8.41
C PHE A 180 -8.03 -11.55 -9.67
N GLN A 181 -9.00 -11.22 -10.51
CA GLN A 181 -8.89 -10.15 -11.50
C GLN A 181 -9.99 -9.12 -11.21
N TYR A 182 -9.58 -7.86 -11.04
CA TYR A 182 -10.50 -6.72 -10.94
C TYR A 182 -10.51 -5.97 -12.28
N TYR A 183 -11.46 -5.07 -12.44
CA TYR A 183 -11.73 -4.39 -13.71
C TYR A 183 -11.72 -2.88 -13.52
N ILE A 184 -11.29 -2.17 -14.56
CA ILE A 184 -11.29 -0.71 -14.65
C ILE A 184 -12.19 -0.33 -15.81
N GLY A 185 -13.03 0.67 -15.59
CA GLY A 185 -13.93 1.17 -16.62
C GLY A 185 -14.59 2.48 -16.24
N ALA A 186 -15.46 2.95 -17.13
CA ALA A 186 -16.25 4.16 -16.97
C ALA A 186 -17.71 3.87 -17.32
N LEU A 187 -18.62 4.65 -16.73
CA LEU A 187 -20.04 4.67 -17.06
C LEU A 187 -20.23 5.15 -18.51
N VAL A 188 -21.04 4.43 -19.29
CA VAL A 188 -21.37 4.77 -20.69
C VAL A 188 -22.87 4.84 -20.97
N GLU A 189 -23.72 4.33 -20.06
CA GLU A 189 -25.18 4.39 -20.15
C GLU A 189 -25.81 4.39 -18.75
N GLY A 190 -26.91 5.12 -18.58
CA GLY A 190 -27.62 5.27 -17.30
C GLY A 190 -27.21 6.50 -16.49
N ASP A 191 -28.05 6.92 -15.56
CA ASP A 191 -27.79 8.08 -14.71
C ASP A 191 -26.61 7.80 -13.76
N PRO A 192 -25.60 8.70 -13.66
CA PRO A 192 -24.45 8.49 -12.78
C PRO A 192 -24.84 8.51 -11.30
N PRO A 193 -24.13 7.77 -10.43
CA PRO A 193 -24.37 7.81 -8.98
C PRO A 193 -24.15 9.20 -8.35
N ASP A 194 -23.42 10.11 -9.01
CA ASP A 194 -23.22 11.49 -8.56
C ASP A 194 -23.25 12.52 -9.70
N GLU A 195 -23.41 13.79 -9.31
CA GLU A 195 -23.50 14.97 -10.19
C GLU A 195 -22.12 15.50 -10.62
N ARG A 196 -21.01 14.82 -10.29
CA ARG A 196 -19.63 15.30 -10.50
C ARG A 196 -18.90 14.59 -11.65
N GLY A 197 -19.48 13.54 -12.22
CA GLY A 197 -18.87 12.76 -13.30
C GLY A 197 -17.76 11.80 -12.82
N GLU A 198 -17.69 11.49 -11.51
CA GLU A 198 -16.61 10.64 -10.97
C GLU A 198 -16.69 9.20 -11.50
N TYR A 199 -17.85 8.76 -11.96
CA TYR A 199 -18.08 7.43 -12.53
C TYR A 199 -17.88 7.38 -14.06
N GLU A 200 -17.82 8.53 -14.73
CA GLU A 200 -17.57 8.69 -16.18
C GLU A 200 -16.06 8.63 -16.52
N ARG A 201 -15.21 8.47 -15.50
CA ARG A 201 -13.75 8.33 -15.59
C ARG A 201 -13.32 6.92 -15.20
N ASP A 202 -12.17 6.47 -15.70
CA ASP A 202 -11.62 5.14 -15.42
C ASP A 202 -11.35 4.91 -13.92
N HIS A 203 -12.20 4.13 -13.27
CA HIS A 203 -12.12 3.75 -11.86
C HIS A 203 -12.20 2.23 -11.66
N VAL A 204 -11.77 1.75 -10.49
CA VAL A 204 -11.89 0.33 -10.13
C VAL A 204 -13.36 -0.01 -9.90
N LEU A 205 -13.90 -0.88 -10.76
CA LEU A 205 -15.31 -1.27 -10.75
C LEU A 205 -15.68 -2.15 -9.53
N PRO A 206 -16.95 -2.14 -9.09
CA PRO A 206 -17.39 -2.76 -7.83
C PRO A 206 -17.20 -4.28 -7.73
N PHE A 207 -17.12 -4.98 -8.87
CA PHE A 207 -17.06 -6.43 -8.93
C PHE A 207 -15.76 -6.93 -9.58
N GLY A 208 -15.17 -7.96 -8.97
CA GLY A 208 -14.02 -8.70 -9.45
C GLY A 208 -14.33 -10.18 -9.60
N TYR A 209 -13.41 -10.93 -10.19
CA TYR A 209 -13.56 -12.36 -10.46
C TYR A 209 -12.53 -13.19 -9.69
N TRP A 210 -13.00 -14.19 -8.94
CA TRP A 210 -12.18 -15.11 -8.16
C TRP A 210 -11.71 -16.29 -9.04
N LEU A 211 -10.49 -16.16 -9.57
CA LEU A 211 -9.85 -17.08 -10.54
C LEU A 211 -9.62 -18.53 -10.06
N GLY A 212 -9.96 -18.84 -8.80
CA GLY A 212 -9.85 -20.16 -8.19
C GLY A 212 -11.19 -20.76 -7.75
N ARG A 213 -12.31 -20.06 -8.01
CA ARG A 213 -13.69 -20.50 -7.79
C ARG A 213 -14.61 -20.30 -9.01
N ASP A 214 -14.09 -19.62 -10.04
CA ASP A 214 -14.84 -19.17 -11.22
C ASP A 214 -16.09 -18.33 -10.87
N GLU A 215 -15.97 -17.53 -9.81
CA GLU A 215 -17.06 -16.81 -9.14
C GLU A 215 -16.85 -15.29 -9.15
N TRP A 216 -17.91 -14.54 -9.46
CA TRP A 216 -17.94 -13.08 -9.33
C TRP A 216 -18.14 -12.66 -7.87
N VAL A 217 -17.36 -11.68 -7.40
CA VAL A 217 -17.30 -11.23 -6.00
C VAL A 217 -17.19 -9.70 -5.92
N PRO A 218 -17.61 -9.05 -4.81
CA PRO A 218 -17.28 -7.64 -4.58
C PRO A 218 -15.76 -7.45 -4.40
N VAL A 219 -15.24 -6.28 -4.77
CA VAL A 219 -13.82 -5.99 -4.58
C VAL A 219 -13.43 -5.83 -3.09
N VAL A 220 -12.24 -6.33 -2.76
CA VAL A 220 -11.63 -6.31 -1.42
C VAL A 220 -10.23 -5.71 -1.46
N ARG A 221 -9.77 -5.12 -0.34
CA ARG A 221 -8.47 -4.42 -0.18
C ARG A 221 -8.20 -3.25 -1.15
N VAL A 222 -9.23 -2.76 -1.83
CA VAL A 222 -9.18 -1.51 -2.62
C VAL A 222 -9.15 -0.27 -1.70
N GLN A 223 -9.72 -0.39 -0.50
CA GLN A 223 -9.69 0.58 0.59
C GLN A 223 -9.35 -0.12 1.92
N LEU A 224 -9.32 0.62 3.03
CA LEU A 224 -9.35 0.01 4.36
C LEU A 224 -10.61 -0.84 4.53
N GLU A 225 -10.47 -2.03 5.12
CA GLU A 225 -11.60 -2.90 5.40
C GLU A 225 -12.26 -2.47 6.73
N HIS A 226 -13.59 -2.35 6.74
CA HIS A 226 -14.39 -1.88 7.86
C HIS A 226 -15.63 -2.78 8.02
N PRO A 227 -16.25 -2.84 9.21
CA PRO A 227 -17.34 -3.77 9.49
C PRO A 227 -18.64 -3.48 8.72
N ASP A 228 -19.42 -4.53 8.48
CA ASP A 228 -20.68 -4.60 7.71
C ASP A 228 -21.88 -3.92 8.41
N GLU A 229 -21.70 -2.72 8.94
CA GLU A 229 -22.73 -1.89 9.58
C GLU A 229 -22.93 -0.55 8.83
N GLY A 230 -22.87 -0.59 7.50
CA GLY A 230 -22.79 0.62 6.65
C GLY A 230 -21.45 1.37 6.74
N LYS A 231 -20.50 0.86 7.54
CA LYS A 231 -19.13 1.40 7.70
C LYS A 231 -18.17 0.88 6.63
N ARG A 232 -18.39 -0.32 6.11
CA ARG A 232 -17.66 -0.85 4.94
C ARG A 232 -17.86 0.05 3.73
N TRP A 233 -16.76 0.49 3.10
CA TRP A 233 -16.79 1.20 1.83
C TRP A 233 -17.54 0.37 0.78
N ASN A 234 -18.57 0.97 0.16
CA ASN A 234 -19.37 0.32 -0.86
C ASN A 234 -19.06 0.96 -2.22
N PRO A 235 -18.42 0.24 -3.17
CA PRO A 235 -18.12 0.77 -4.50
C PRO A 235 -19.37 1.05 -5.37
N LEU A 236 -20.56 0.57 -4.96
CA LEU A 236 -21.84 0.80 -5.64
C LEU A 236 -22.54 2.12 -5.22
N LYS A 237 -21.93 2.93 -4.34
CA LYS A 237 -22.53 4.17 -3.82
C LYS A 237 -21.49 5.29 -3.70
N PRO A 238 -21.85 6.56 -3.94
CA PRO A 238 -20.92 7.68 -3.75
C PRO A 238 -20.47 7.77 -2.29
N HIS A 239 -19.20 7.50 -2.04
CA HIS A 239 -18.63 7.63 -0.70
C HIS A 239 -18.09 9.05 -0.50
N ARG A 240 -18.61 9.79 0.48
CA ARG A 240 -18.26 11.21 0.71
C ARG A 240 -17.30 11.38 1.88
N GLY A 241 -16.06 11.77 1.58
CA GLY A 241 -15.05 12.21 2.54
C GLY A 241 -15.14 13.72 2.73
N GLY A 242 -16.12 14.20 3.50
CA GLY A 242 -16.49 15.61 3.50
C GLY A 242 -17.09 15.99 2.14
N ASP A 243 -16.58 17.05 1.51
CA ASP A 243 -17.04 17.49 0.19
C ASP A 243 -16.55 16.61 -0.97
N VAL A 244 -15.48 15.83 -0.77
CA VAL A 244 -14.84 15.00 -1.81
C VAL A 244 -15.58 13.67 -1.97
N VAL A 245 -15.89 13.29 -3.20
CA VAL A 245 -16.33 11.92 -3.53
C VAL A 245 -15.10 11.03 -3.71
N ILE A 246 -15.01 9.96 -2.93
CA ILE A 246 -13.90 9.01 -2.98
C ILE A 246 -14.28 7.88 -3.95
N ASN A 247 -14.15 8.16 -5.25
CA ASN A 247 -14.12 7.11 -6.27
C ASN A 247 -12.67 6.66 -6.55
N MET A 248 -12.50 5.38 -6.87
CA MET A 248 -11.20 4.73 -7.00
C MET A 248 -10.61 4.89 -8.41
N HIS A 249 -10.44 6.14 -8.84
CA HIS A 249 -9.80 6.52 -10.11
C HIS A 249 -8.48 5.79 -10.29
N TYR A 250 -8.38 4.98 -11.35
CA TYR A 250 -7.24 4.09 -11.56
C TYR A 250 -5.94 4.89 -11.72
N ALA A 251 -6.02 5.97 -12.51
CA ALA A 251 -4.93 6.89 -12.78
C ALA A 251 -4.29 7.47 -11.49
N GLU A 252 -5.11 7.74 -10.48
CA GLU A 252 -4.73 8.51 -9.29
C GLU A 252 -4.36 7.63 -8.08
N ASN A 253 -4.97 6.45 -7.97
CA ASN A 253 -4.87 5.59 -6.78
C ASN A 253 -4.06 4.31 -7.02
N CYS A 254 -3.92 3.86 -8.28
CA CYS A 254 -3.36 2.54 -8.59
C CYS A 254 -2.25 2.57 -9.66
N SER A 255 -2.34 3.45 -10.65
CA SER A 255 -1.50 3.35 -11.86
C SER A 255 0.00 3.45 -11.59
N ASP A 256 0.42 4.16 -10.55
CA ASP A 256 1.84 4.36 -10.23
C ASP A 256 2.52 3.10 -9.63
N CYS A 257 1.73 2.12 -9.15
CA CYS A 257 2.22 0.83 -8.63
C CYS A 257 1.84 -0.38 -9.51
N HIS A 258 0.85 -0.23 -10.41
CA HIS A 258 0.36 -1.32 -11.25
C HIS A 258 0.79 -1.21 -12.72
N THR A 259 1.27 -0.03 -13.15
CA THR A 259 1.56 0.30 -14.55
C THR A 259 2.94 0.96 -14.70
N THR A 260 3.61 0.78 -15.84
CA THR A 260 4.90 1.45 -16.10
C THR A 260 4.70 2.88 -16.62
N ARG A 261 5.21 3.85 -15.84
CA ARG A 261 5.41 5.26 -16.20
C ARG A 261 6.91 5.58 -16.17
N SER A 262 7.34 6.70 -16.74
CA SER A 262 8.74 7.15 -16.60
C SER A 262 9.02 7.66 -15.18
N LEU A 263 10.26 7.51 -14.68
CA LEU A 263 10.52 7.81 -13.26
C LEU A 263 10.32 9.30 -12.91
N GLY A 264 10.67 10.24 -13.80
CA GLY A 264 10.44 11.67 -13.58
C GLY A 264 8.95 12.03 -13.55
N GLU A 265 8.15 11.39 -14.43
CA GLU A 265 6.70 11.53 -14.43
C GLU A 265 6.09 11.06 -13.11
N VAL A 266 6.66 10.04 -12.46
CA VAL A 266 6.26 9.57 -11.12
C VAL A 266 6.79 10.48 -10.00
N MET A 267 8.02 11.00 -10.12
CA MET A 267 8.60 11.96 -9.16
C MET A 267 7.70 13.18 -8.99
N VAL A 268 7.26 13.82 -10.08
CA VAL A 268 6.43 15.04 -10.01
C VAL A 268 5.05 14.77 -9.42
N ARG A 269 4.36 13.68 -9.80
CA ARG A 269 2.98 13.37 -9.33
C ARG A 269 2.88 12.80 -7.91
N LYS A 270 3.93 12.13 -7.41
CA LYS A 270 3.90 11.29 -6.19
C LYS A 270 5.27 11.29 -5.49
N VAL A 271 5.77 12.47 -5.14
CA VAL A 271 7.09 12.70 -4.51
C VAL A 271 7.43 11.64 -3.44
N ALA A 272 6.53 11.41 -2.47
CA ALA A 272 6.72 10.43 -1.40
C ALA A 272 6.93 8.99 -1.90
N LEU A 273 6.22 8.56 -2.95
CA LEU A 273 6.34 7.19 -3.49
C LEU A 273 7.78 6.86 -3.88
N ILE A 274 8.49 7.84 -4.45
CA ILE A 274 9.90 7.76 -4.83
C ILE A 274 10.85 8.12 -3.68
N GLY A 275 10.53 9.18 -2.93
CA GLY A 275 11.44 9.88 -2.03
C GLY A 275 11.64 9.27 -0.64
N ASP A 276 10.63 8.68 0.00
CA ASP A 276 10.73 8.27 1.42
C ASP A 276 11.88 7.27 1.69
N HIS A 277 12.26 6.50 0.66
CA HIS A 277 13.21 5.39 0.74
C HIS A 277 14.25 5.43 -0.40
N SER A 278 14.43 6.58 -1.04
CA SER A 278 15.51 6.75 -2.03
C SER A 278 16.87 6.53 -1.37
N PRO A 279 17.82 5.82 -2.01
CA PRO A 279 19.15 5.57 -1.44
C PRO A 279 19.99 6.85 -1.29
N VAL A 280 19.64 7.92 -2.01
CA VAL A 280 20.27 9.25 -1.94
C VAL A 280 19.20 10.34 -1.96
N SER A 281 19.50 11.49 -1.38
CA SER A 281 18.66 12.68 -1.52
C SER A 281 18.74 13.23 -2.95
N MET A 282 17.60 13.62 -3.51
CA MET A 282 17.47 14.14 -4.88
C MET A 282 16.75 15.50 -4.90
N LYS A 283 17.10 16.36 -5.86
CA LYS A 283 16.40 17.61 -6.19
C LYS A 283 16.06 17.62 -7.68
N LEU A 284 14.78 17.70 -8.03
CA LEU A 284 14.29 17.78 -9.41
C LEU A 284 13.65 19.15 -9.65
N SER A 285 14.05 19.85 -10.73
CA SER A 285 13.31 21.03 -11.21
C SER A 285 12.10 20.59 -12.04
N ALA A 286 10.90 20.92 -11.58
CA ALA A 286 9.65 20.50 -12.20
C ALA A 286 9.35 21.30 -13.48
N ALA A 287 9.54 22.62 -13.47
CA ALA A 287 9.31 23.47 -14.64
C ALA A 287 10.21 23.05 -15.83
N ASP A 288 11.49 22.81 -15.57
CA ASP A 288 12.44 22.39 -16.63
C ASP A 288 12.16 20.97 -17.14
N TYR A 289 11.78 20.05 -16.24
CA TYR A 289 11.35 18.70 -16.60
C TYR A 289 10.06 18.71 -17.44
N LEU A 290 9.05 19.46 -17.00
CA LEU A 290 7.76 19.59 -17.69
C LEU A 290 7.89 20.32 -19.04
N SER A 291 8.73 21.35 -19.13
CA SER A 291 9.00 22.06 -20.39
C SER A 291 9.57 21.15 -21.47
N ASN A 292 10.40 20.18 -21.08
CA ASN A 292 11.00 19.21 -22.00
C ASN A 292 10.06 18.03 -22.32
N GLU A 293 9.42 17.43 -21.30
CA GLU A 293 8.69 16.16 -21.43
C GLU A 293 7.19 16.32 -21.70
N PHE A 294 6.60 17.43 -21.26
CA PHE A 294 5.15 17.69 -21.27
C PHE A 294 4.83 19.17 -21.55
N PRO A 295 5.28 19.76 -22.67
CA PRO A 295 5.17 21.20 -22.93
C PRO A 295 3.73 21.73 -22.89
N ASP A 296 2.74 20.93 -23.31
CA ASP A 296 1.31 21.29 -23.21
C ASP A 296 0.83 21.41 -21.75
N ILE A 297 1.32 20.55 -20.86
CA ILE A 297 1.03 20.60 -19.41
C ILE A 297 1.74 21.79 -18.78
N MET A 298 2.98 22.08 -19.20
CA MET A 298 3.69 23.28 -18.74
C MET A 298 2.94 24.56 -19.16
N ALA A 299 2.52 24.66 -20.42
CA ALA A 299 1.75 25.80 -20.93
C ALA A 299 0.39 25.94 -20.21
N GLY A 300 -0.31 24.82 -19.96
CA GLY A 300 -1.55 24.81 -19.18
C GLY A 300 -1.34 25.22 -17.72
N ALA A 301 -0.29 24.72 -17.07
CA ALA A 301 0.07 25.09 -15.70
C ALA A 301 0.38 26.59 -15.57
N MET A 302 1.18 27.15 -16.49
CA MET A 302 1.60 28.56 -16.51
C MET A 302 0.48 29.60 -16.67
N SER A 303 -0.78 29.17 -16.88
CA SER A 303 -1.96 30.05 -16.82
C SER A 303 -2.38 30.43 -15.39
N ASN A 304 -1.82 29.79 -14.36
CA ASN A 304 -2.11 30.08 -12.95
C ASN A 304 -1.10 31.10 -12.39
N GLU A 305 -1.53 31.94 -11.44
CA GLU A 305 -0.73 33.09 -10.99
C GLU A 305 0.46 32.73 -10.08
N SER A 306 0.33 31.70 -9.22
CA SER A 306 1.39 31.30 -8.29
C SER A 306 2.06 29.99 -8.70
N ALA A 307 3.36 29.84 -8.39
CA ALA A 307 4.11 28.61 -8.63
C ALA A 307 3.53 27.38 -7.88
N ALA A 308 2.75 27.59 -6.82
CA ALA A 308 2.08 26.51 -6.09
C ALA A 308 0.85 26.00 -6.87
N ASP A 309 0.06 26.92 -7.42
CA ASP A 309 -1.09 26.59 -8.27
C ASP A 309 -0.63 26.00 -9.61
N GLN A 310 0.46 26.52 -10.18
CA GLN A 310 1.12 25.97 -11.37
C GLN A 310 1.57 24.51 -11.12
N MET A 311 2.26 24.23 -10.00
CA MET A 311 2.63 22.87 -9.59
C MET A 311 1.40 21.97 -9.41
N GLN A 312 0.35 22.45 -8.73
CA GLN A 312 -0.87 21.68 -8.49
C GLN A 312 -1.63 21.38 -9.80
N ALA A 313 -1.73 22.34 -10.71
CA ALA A 313 -2.32 22.17 -12.03
C ALA A 313 -1.53 21.15 -12.88
N ALA A 314 -0.20 21.24 -12.89
CA ALA A 314 0.65 20.26 -13.56
C ALA A 314 0.49 18.85 -12.97
N GLN A 315 0.47 18.71 -11.63
CA GLN A 315 0.23 17.44 -10.94
C GLN A 315 -1.18 16.87 -11.18
N ALA A 316 -2.18 17.71 -11.40
CA ALA A 316 -3.53 17.29 -11.78
C ALA A 316 -3.57 16.78 -13.23
N GLN A 317 -3.03 17.56 -14.18
CA GLN A 317 -2.97 17.18 -15.60
C GLN A 317 -2.09 15.95 -15.84
N LEU A 318 -0.97 15.78 -15.12
CA LEU A 318 -0.16 14.57 -15.19
C LEU A 318 -0.98 13.30 -14.88
N ARG A 319 -2.03 13.37 -14.06
CA ARG A 319 -2.87 12.18 -13.76
C ARG A 319 -3.57 11.65 -15.01
N THR A 320 -4.01 12.52 -15.93
CA THR A 320 -4.68 12.11 -17.18
C THR A 320 -3.71 11.57 -18.24
N VAL A 321 -2.40 11.83 -18.11
CA VAL A 321 -1.39 11.33 -19.05
C VAL A 321 -1.42 9.81 -19.15
N ALA A 322 -1.58 9.33 -20.37
CA ALA A 322 -1.55 7.90 -20.69
C ALA A 322 -0.20 7.28 -20.25
N PRO A 323 -0.22 6.15 -19.54
CA PRO A 323 1.00 5.49 -19.09
C PRO A 323 1.89 5.07 -20.26
N TRP A 324 3.20 4.98 -20.03
CA TRP A 324 4.13 4.53 -21.07
C TRP A 324 3.88 3.05 -21.46
N ARG A 325 3.62 2.16 -20.50
CA ARG A 325 3.14 0.79 -20.80
C ARG A 325 2.38 0.13 -19.65
N ARG A 326 1.25 -0.49 -19.97
CA ARG A 326 0.38 -1.26 -19.06
C ARG A 326 1.08 -2.47 -18.43
N GLY A 327 0.87 -2.64 -17.13
CA GLY A 327 1.57 -3.62 -16.28
C GLY A 327 2.99 -3.18 -15.87
N ILE A 328 3.60 -3.93 -14.95
CA ILE A 328 4.96 -3.69 -14.47
C ILE A 328 5.96 -4.42 -15.39
N THR A 329 6.72 -3.62 -16.14
CA THR A 329 7.65 -4.07 -17.18
C THR A 329 9.11 -4.05 -16.72
N CYS A 330 10.03 -4.51 -17.58
CA CYS A 330 11.47 -4.48 -17.31
C CYS A 330 11.97 -3.10 -16.82
N GLU A 331 11.51 -2.04 -17.45
CA GLU A 331 11.97 -0.66 -17.21
C GLU A 331 11.24 0.02 -16.03
N ALA A 332 10.17 -0.59 -15.50
CA ALA A 332 9.67 -0.21 -14.17
C ALA A 332 10.69 -0.57 -13.07
N CYS A 333 11.45 -1.66 -13.24
CA CYS A 333 12.47 -2.12 -12.29
C CYS A 333 13.91 -1.69 -12.66
N HIS A 334 14.21 -1.51 -13.94
CA HIS A 334 15.55 -1.14 -14.45
C HIS A 334 15.68 0.33 -14.89
N LEU A 335 14.62 1.13 -14.69
CA LEU A 335 14.49 2.50 -15.19
C LEU A 335 14.61 2.56 -16.72
N GLY A 336 14.63 3.76 -17.31
CA GLY A 336 14.80 3.92 -18.75
C GLY A 336 16.10 3.29 -19.26
N CYS A 337 16.01 2.32 -20.18
CA CYS A 337 17.15 1.51 -20.62
C CYS A 337 17.72 1.89 -22.00
N ARG A 338 17.29 3.00 -22.61
CA ARG A 338 17.78 3.48 -23.93
C ARG A 338 19.30 3.43 -24.06
N ALA A 339 20.02 4.12 -23.16
CA ALA A 339 21.47 4.21 -23.21
C ALA A 339 22.19 2.86 -23.02
N HIS A 340 21.55 1.88 -22.38
CA HIS A 340 22.05 0.51 -22.26
C HIS A 340 21.88 -0.27 -23.58
N VAL A 341 20.72 -0.15 -24.23
CA VAL A 341 20.42 -0.84 -25.50
C VAL A 341 21.23 -0.28 -26.66
N GLU A 342 21.34 1.05 -26.78
CA GLU A 342 22.09 1.72 -27.84
C GLU A 342 23.60 1.58 -27.68
N LYS A 343 24.10 1.59 -26.43
CA LYS A 343 25.53 1.46 -26.11
C LYS A 343 25.78 0.20 -25.28
N GLN A 344 25.74 -0.95 -25.96
CA GLN A 344 25.72 -2.35 -25.43
C GLN A 344 26.77 -2.75 -24.36
N ARG A 345 27.70 -1.87 -23.97
CA ARG A 345 28.64 -2.08 -22.84
C ARG A 345 28.25 -1.31 -21.56
N ARG A 346 27.34 -0.34 -21.64
CA ARG A 346 26.75 0.36 -20.48
C ARG A 346 25.71 -0.56 -19.84
N LYS A 347 25.78 -0.77 -18.52
CA LYS A 347 24.76 -1.52 -17.76
C LYS A 347 23.57 -0.59 -17.42
N PRO A 348 22.35 -1.12 -17.21
CA PRO A 348 21.26 -0.34 -16.62
C PRO A 348 21.65 0.19 -15.23
N SER A 349 21.34 1.45 -14.97
CA SER A 349 21.42 2.07 -13.65
C SER A 349 20.22 1.64 -12.79
N PHE A 350 20.42 1.54 -11.48
CA PHE A 350 19.39 1.33 -10.46
C PHE A 350 19.19 2.59 -9.60
N LEU A 351 19.77 3.72 -10.01
CA LEU A 351 19.64 5.05 -9.42
C LEU A 351 19.10 6.04 -10.47
N ALA A 352 18.30 7.01 -10.06
CA ALA A 352 17.77 8.02 -10.97
C ALA A 352 18.89 8.91 -11.54
N SER A 353 18.82 9.22 -12.84
CA SER A 353 19.75 10.11 -13.54
C SER A 353 19.07 10.80 -14.71
N GLY A 354 19.50 12.01 -15.04
CA GLY A 354 19.01 12.79 -16.18
C GLY A 354 19.09 14.30 -15.95
N ASP A 355 19.01 15.06 -17.04
CA ASP A 355 19.01 16.52 -16.98
C ASP A 355 17.90 17.04 -16.04
N HIS A 356 18.16 18.15 -15.36
CA HIS A 356 17.30 18.76 -14.32
C HIS A 356 17.14 17.97 -13.01
N LEU A 357 17.75 16.79 -12.91
CA LEU A 357 17.90 16.03 -11.66
C LEU A 357 19.31 16.20 -11.08
N ALA A 358 19.37 16.69 -9.85
CA ALA A 358 20.57 16.71 -9.02
C ALA A 358 20.45 15.70 -7.87
N VAL A 359 21.59 15.13 -7.46
CA VAL A 359 21.73 14.25 -6.28
C VAL A 359 22.55 14.96 -5.21
N ALA A 360 22.31 14.64 -3.95
CA ALA A 360 23.06 15.27 -2.86
C ALA A 360 24.55 14.93 -2.94
N ASP A 361 25.38 15.95 -2.73
CA ASP A 361 26.82 15.79 -2.68
C ASP A 361 27.17 14.90 -1.48
N THR A 362 27.95 13.85 -1.74
CA THR A 362 28.18 12.75 -0.79
C THR A 362 29.60 12.24 -0.98
N ASP A 363 30.35 12.12 0.12
CA ASP A 363 31.78 11.71 0.12
C ASP A 363 32.03 10.37 -0.62
N THR A 364 30.99 9.54 -0.73
CA THR A 364 30.94 8.42 -1.68
C THR A 364 30.12 8.81 -2.89
N SER A 365 30.74 8.85 -4.08
CA SER A 365 29.99 8.99 -5.33
C SER A 365 28.93 7.89 -5.43
N ALA A 366 27.67 8.30 -5.64
CA ALA A 366 26.52 7.42 -5.49
C ALA A 366 26.56 6.26 -6.51
N ASP A 367 26.91 5.05 -6.06
CA ASP A 367 26.99 3.86 -6.90
C ASP A 367 25.63 3.58 -7.54
N SER A 368 25.53 3.86 -8.85
CA SER A 368 24.33 3.66 -9.66
C SER A 368 24.08 2.17 -10.00
N GLY A 369 24.95 1.27 -9.55
CA GLY A 369 24.86 -0.17 -9.72
C GLY A 369 23.88 -0.88 -8.79
N ARG A 370 24.05 -2.20 -8.65
CA ARG A 370 23.15 -3.10 -7.90
C ARG A 370 23.50 -3.16 -6.40
N THR A 371 23.57 -2.00 -5.75
CA THR A 371 23.78 -1.90 -4.29
C THR A 371 22.60 -2.51 -3.52
N LYS A 372 22.79 -2.78 -2.22
CA LYS A 372 21.68 -3.24 -1.36
C LYS A 372 20.54 -2.22 -1.32
N ALA A 373 20.88 -0.94 -1.18
CA ALA A 373 19.92 0.16 -1.09
C ALA A 373 19.14 0.33 -2.41
N ASN A 374 19.83 0.37 -3.56
CA ASN A 374 19.20 0.56 -4.87
C ASN A 374 18.25 -0.60 -5.22
N LEU A 375 18.67 -1.85 -4.99
CA LEU A 375 17.83 -3.03 -5.23
C LEU A 375 16.58 -3.04 -4.35
N ASN A 376 16.69 -2.58 -3.10
CA ASN A 376 15.58 -2.51 -2.17
C ASN A 376 14.64 -1.35 -2.49
N TRP A 377 15.16 -0.18 -2.87
CA TRP A 377 14.38 0.97 -3.34
C TRP A 377 13.57 0.67 -4.61
N VAL A 378 14.14 -0.10 -5.55
CA VAL A 378 13.42 -0.56 -6.74
C VAL A 378 12.12 -1.29 -6.38
N CYS A 379 12.13 -2.10 -5.32
CA CYS A 379 10.95 -2.78 -4.77
C CYS A 379 10.10 -1.86 -3.87
N SER A 380 10.71 -0.96 -3.11
CA SER A 380 10.04 -0.08 -2.14
C SER A 380 9.03 0.86 -2.76
N ARG A 381 9.22 1.24 -4.04
CA ARG A 381 8.29 2.12 -4.78
C ARG A 381 6.91 1.49 -5.00
N CYS A 382 6.73 0.19 -4.75
CA CYS A 382 5.43 -0.49 -4.87
C CYS A 382 5.06 -1.31 -3.62
N HIS A 383 6.00 -2.03 -3.01
CA HIS A 383 5.75 -2.91 -1.85
C HIS A 383 5.81 -2.20 -0.50
N LYS A 384 5.35 -0.94 -0.42
CA LYS A 384 5.33 -0.12 0.80
C LYS A 384 3.94 0.41 1.12
N GLY A 385 3.70 0.72 2.39
CA GLY A 385 2.48 1.40 2.82
C GLY A 385 2.25 1.33 4.32
N VAL A 386 1.26 2.10 4.77
CA VAL A 386 0.73 2.03 6.13
C VAL A 386 -0.47 1.08 6.13
N ARG A 387 -0.44 0.09 7.02
CA ARG A 387 -1.54 -0.82 7.38
C ARG A 387 -1.82 -0.71 8.88
N PRO A 388 -2.99 -1.15 9.38
CA PRO A 388 -3.11 -1.64 10.74
C PRO A 388 -2.03 -2.68 11.03
N ARG A 389 -1.64 -2.79 12.30
CA ARG A 389 -0.50 -3.62 12.73
C ARG A 389 -0.91 -4.50 13.90
N PHE A 390 -0.28 -5.67 14.00
CA PHE A 390 -0.22 -6.38 15.28
C PHE A 390 0.72 -5.63 16.25
N ALA A 391 0.65 -5.95 17.55
CA ALA A 391 1.32 -5.19 18.61
C ALA A 391 2.83 -4.96 18.39
N ALA A 392 3.60 -6.00 17.99
CA ALA A 392 5.03 -5.85 17.67
C ALA A 392 5.32 -5.11 16.35
N GLY A 393 4.31 -4.59 15.66
CA GLY A 393 4.47 -3.59 14.60
C GLY A 393 4.44 -4.09 13.15
N MET A 394 4.33 -5.39 12.90
CA MET A 394 4.11 -5.92 11.54
C MET A 394 2.67 -5.65 11.04
N GLY A 395 2.51 -5.42 9.75
CA GLY A 395 1.22 -5.16 9.11
C GLY A 395 0.30 -6.37 9.13
N THR A 396 -1.02 -6.13 9.12
CA THR A 396 -2.03 -7.21 9.15
C THR A 396 -2.36 -7.79 7.77
N TRP A 397 -1.89 -7.18 6.67
CA TRP A 397 -2.03 -7.74 5.32
C TRP A 397 -0.83 -7.44 4.41
N ASN A 398 -0.87 -7.95 3.18
CA ASN A 398 0.23 -7.94 2.23
C ASN A 398 0.42 -6.58 1.49
N SER A 399 1.32 -6.61 0.50
CA SER A 399 1.68 -5.48 -0.37
C SER A 399 2.40 -4.33 0.37
N THR A 400 2.93 -4.63 1.56
CA THR A 400 3.76 -3.74 2.38
C THR A 400 5.03 -4.45 2.87
N GLU A 401 5.50 -5.44 2.12
CA GLU A 401 6.61 -6.31 2.49
C GLU A 401 7.91 -5.51 2.75
N PHE A 402 8.17 -4.43 2.00
CA PHE A 402 9.30 -3.53 2.29
C PHE A 402 9.10 -2.83 3.64
N SER A 403 7.90 -2.30 3.88
CA SER A 403 7.60 -1.56 5.11
C SER A 403 7.64 -2.44 6.35
N ASP A 404 7.26 -3.71 6.26
CA ASP A 404 7.46 -4.68 7.35
C ASP A 404 8.93 -5.05 7.51
N ALA A 405 9.63 -5.32 6.39
CA ALA A 405 11.03 -5.70 6.43
C ALA A 405 11.93 -4.63 7.06
N THR A 406 11.70 -3.33 6.82
CA THR A 406 12.48 -2.24 7.46
C THR A 406 12.29 -2.13 8.98
N ARG A 407 11.29 -2.79 9.58
CA ARG A 407 11.15 -2.93 11.04
C ARG A 407 11.84 -4.19 11.60
N GLY A 408 12.22 -5.14 10.74
CA GLY A 408 12.89 -6.39 11.13
C GLY A 408 14.40 -6.24 11.32
N SER A 409 14.97 -7.00 12.26
CA SER A 409 16.35 -6.81 12.75
C SER A 409 17.44 -6.98 11.69
N CYS A 410 17.20 -7.77 10.64
CA CYS A 410 18.22 -8.14 9.65
C CYS A 410 18.29 -7.23 8.42
N TYR A 411 17.40 -6.23 8.30
CA TYR A 411 17.10 -5.61 7.00
C TYR A 411 18.28 -4.90 6.33
N SER A 412 19.12 -4.21 7.11
CA SER A 412 20.29 -3.47 6.62
C SER A 412 21.29 -4.35 5.83
N GLN A 413 21.24 -5.67 6.00
CA GLN A 413 22.12 -6.61 5.31
C GLN A 413 21.43 -7.41 4.20
N LEU A 414 20.10 -7.42 4.13
CA LEU A 414 19.29 -8.24 3.23
C LEU A 414 18.86 -7.47 1.97
N THR A 415 18.52 -8.20 0.90
CA THR A 415 17.74 -7.62 -0.21
C THR A 415 16.59 -8.54 -0.63
N CYS A 416 15.51 -7.95 -1.15
CA CYS A 416 14.32 -8.70 -1.59
C CYS A 416 14.67 -9.84 -2.57
N VAL A 417 15.67 -9.60 -3.44
CA VAL A 417 16.15 -10.54 -4.46
C VAL A 417 17.06 -11.67 -3.93
N LYS A 418 17.30 -11.76 -2.61
CA LYS A 418 17.89 -12.97 -1.99
C LYS A 418 16.88 -14.11 -1.86
N CYS A 419 15.62 -13.78 -1.60
CA CYS A 419 14.52 -14.75 -1.47
C CYS A 419 13.72 -14.86 -2.78
N HIS A 420 13.39 -13.73 -3.40
CA HIS A 420 12.55 -13.66 -4.60
C HIS A 420 13.35 -13.61 -5.90
N ASN A 421 12.86 -14.29 -6.94
CA ASN A 421 13.31 -14.07 -8.32
C ASN A 421 12.37 -13.04 -8.97
N PRO A 422 12.83 -11.85 -9.39
CA PRO A 422 11.95 -10.80 -9.93
C PRO A 422 11.41 -11.10 -11.34
N HIS A 423 11.92 -12.13 -12.03
CA HIS A 423 11.49 -12.54 -13.36
C HIS A 423 10.61 -13.80 -13.34
N LYS A 424 10.94 -14.80 -12.50
CA LYS A 424 10.26 -16.10 -12.48
C LYS A 424 9.06 -16.09 -11.55
N GLY A 425 7.87 -16.35 -12.10
CA GLY A 425 6.62 -16.40 -11.35
C GLY A 425 6.65 -17.45 -10.24
N ILE A 426 6.17 -17.07 -9.05
CA ILE A 426 6.10 -17.93 -7.85
C ILE A 426 5.10 -19.09 -8.02
N GLY A 427 4.05 -18.90 -8.84
CA GLY A 427 2.88 -19.79 -8.90
C GLY A 427 1.77 -19.31 -7.96
N GLN A 428 0.78 -20.17 -7.68
CA GLN A 428 -0.32 -19.80 -6.76
C GLN A 428 0.09 -19.80 -5.28
N ARG A 429 1.00 -20.70 -4.88
CA ARG A 429 1.58 -20.77 -3.53
C ARG A 429 3.09 -20.57 -3.61
N TRP A 430 3.74 -20.28 -2.47
CA TRP A 430 5.19 -20.23 -2.38
C TRP A 430 5.80 -21.60 -2.77
N THR A 431 6.87 -21.57 -3.56
CA THR A 431 7.41 -22.75 -4.26
C THR A 431 8.81 -23.18 -3.80
N ARG A 432 9.43 -22.45 -2.86
CA ARG A 432 10.66 -22.88 -2.19
C ARG A 432 10.32 -23.76 -1.00
N SER A 433 11.15 -24.78 -0.73
CA SER A 433 11.02 -25.59 0.48
C SER A 433 11.58 -24.82 1.69
N LEU A 434 11.17 -25.21 2.90
CA LEU A 434 11.69 -24.63 4.15
C LEU A 434 13.23 -24.65 4.17
N GLN A 435 13.82 -25.81 3.84
CA GLN A 435 15.28 -26.00 3.71
C GLN A 435 15.95 -25.01 2.74
N GLN A 436 15.28 -24.64 1.64
CA GLN A 436 15.79 -23.64 0.70
C GLN A 436 15.67 -22.21 1.23
N ASP A 437 14.67 -21.91 2.04
CA ASP A 437 14.49 -20.59 2.67
C ASP A 437 15.44 -20.41 3.86
N ASP A 438 15.56 -21.41 4.72
CA ASP A 438 16.47 -21.44 5.86
C ASP A 438 17.94 -21.38 5.41
N ALA A 439 18.27 -21.99 4.26
CA ALA A 439 19.57 -21.82 3.60
C ALA A 439 19.88 -20.37 3.18
N VAL A 440 18.90 -19.46 3.13
CA VAL A 440 19.17 -18.01 2.98
C VAL A 440 19.66 -17.43 4.30
N CYS A 441 18.95 -17.72 5.41
CA CYS A 441 19.30 -17.27 6.75
C CYS A 441 20.71 -17.75 7.16
N LEU A 442 21.00 -19.02 6.94
CA LEU A 442 22.26 -19.66 7.33
C LEU A 442 23.51 -19.08 6.64
N ASN A 443 23.39 -18.33 5.53
CA ASN A 443 24.54 -17.60 4.96
C ASN A 443 25.15 -16.60 5.95
N CYS A 444 24.32 -15.99 6.79
CA CYS A 444 24.76 -15.05 7.82
C CYS A 444 24.78 -15.71 9.21
N HIS A 445 23.79 -16.55 9.52
CA HIS A 445 23.64 -17.22 10.82
C HIS A 445 24.41 -18.55 10.87
N GLN A 446 25.72 -18.48 10.58
CA GLN A 446 26.61 -19.64 10.44
C GLN A 446 26.67 -20.51 11.71
N GLN A 447 26.43 -19.93 12.89
CA GLN A 447 26.37 -20.64 14.17
C GLN A 447 25.27 -21.72 14.25
N PHE A 448 24.22 -21.63 13.41
CA PHE A 448 23.11 -22.59 13.35
C PHE A 448 23.17 -23.52 12.13
N VAL A 449 24.31 -23.56 11.42
CA VAL A 449 24.53 -24.52 10.31
C VAL A 449 24.60 -25.95 10.85
N GLN A 450 25.25 -26.15 11.99
CA GLN A 450 25.35 -27.45 12.65
C GLN A 450 24.01 -27.84 13.30
N PRO A 451 23.53 -29.10 13.13
CA PRO A 451 22.21 -29.51 13.64
C PRO A 451 22.07 -29.41 15.16
N GLU A 452 23.14 -29.64 15.92
CA GLU A 452 23.11 -29.66 17.40
C GLU A 452 22.90 -28.25 17.96
N GLN A 453 23.62 -27.26 17.45
CA GLN A 453 23.44 -25.85 17.77
C GLN A 453 22.10 -25.31 17.29
N ARG A 454 21.54 -25.85 16.20
CA ARG A 454 20.19 -25.48 15.76
C ARG A 454 19.13 -26.09 16.67
N LEU A 455 19.21 -27.39 16.99
CA LEU A 455 18.32 -28.06 17.94
C LEU A 455 18.32 -27.38 19.32
N ALA A 456 19.49 -26.95 19.80
CA ALA A 456 19.65 -26.20 21.04
C ALA A 456 19.16 -24.73 20.97
N HIS A 457 18.72 -24.25 19.79
CA HIS A 457 18.14 -22.93 19.59
C HIS A 457 16.65 -22.99 19.19
N THR A 458 16.24 -23.99 18.41
CA THR A 458 14.85 -24.18 17.96
C THR A 458 14.03 -25.03 18.92
N HIS A 459 14.69 -25.85 19.75
CA HIS A 459 14.09 -26.86 20.62
C HIS A 459 13.24 -27.91 19.85
N HIS A 460 13.47 -28.03 18.55
CA HIS A 460 12.72 -28.90 17.64
C HIS A 460 13.64 -29.89 16.91
N ALA A 461 13.19 -31.12 16.71
CA ALA A 461 13.94 -32.15 16.00
C ALA A 461 14.30 -31.71 14.57
N ALA A 462 15.54 -31.98 14.16
CA ALA A 462 16.10 -31.50 12.89
C ALA A 462 15.23 -31.89 11.68
N GLY A 463 14.96 -30.93 10.80
CA GLY A 463 14.12 -31.11 9.62
C GLY A 463 12.61 -31.17 9.89
N SER A 464 12.15 -31.04 11.14
CA SER A 464 10.73 -30.84 11.47
C SER A 464 10.26 -29.41 11.13
N GLY A 465 8.95 -29.16 11.24
CA GLY A 465 8.40 -27.83 10.97
C GLY A 465 8.97 -26.72 11.87
N GLY A 466 9.22 -27.01 13.15
CA GLY A 466 9.77 -26.04 14.10
C GLY A 466 11.29 -25.86 14.04
N ASP A 467 12.01 -26.72 13.31
CA ASP A 467 13.44 -26.53 13.02
C ASP A 467 13.69 -25.44 11.96
N SER A 468 12.64 -24.99 11.28
CA SER A 468 12.72 -24.00 10.20
C SER A 468 12.73 -22.57 10.73
N CYS A 469 13.83 -21.85 10.48
CA CYS A 469 14.03 -20.45 10.84
C CYS A 469 12.85 -19.56 10.39
N VAL A 470 12.35 -19.77 9.16
CA VAL A 470 11.24 -18.96 8.64
C VAL A 470 9.89 -19.26 9.29
N ASN A 471 9.70 -20.39 9.97
CA ASN A 471 8.45 -20.63 10.71
C ASN A 471 8.39 -19.83 12.02
N CYS A 472 9.53 -19.66 12.70
CA CYS A 472 9.59 -18.92 13.96
C CYS A 472 9.83 -17.41 13.77
N HIS A 473 10.70 -17.01 12.83
CA HIS A 473 11.07 -15.60 12.60
C HIS A 473 10.32 -14.91 11.45
N MET A 474 9.63 -15.68 10.59
CA MET A 474 8.74 -15.16 9.54
C MET A 474 7.39 -15.91 9.52
N PRO A 475 6.66 -15.99 10.66
CA PRO A 475 5.40 -16.71 10.76
C PRO A 475 4.34 -16.20 9.76
N LYS A 476 3.38 -17.07 9.41
CA LYS A 476 2.19 -16.71 8.61
C LYS A 476 1.29 -15.80 9.45
N LEU A 477 1.31 -14.49 9.15
CA LEU A 477 0.58 -13.45 9.90
C LEU A 477 -0.17 -12.45 9.02
N ASN A 478 0.35 -12.11 7.83
CA ASN A 478 -0.26 -11.11 6.96
C ASN A 478 -1.34 -11.76 6.10
N GLU A 479 -2.56 -11.22 6.07
CA GLU A 479 -3.58 -11.60 5.12
C GLU A 479 -3.11 -11.37 3.66
N GLY A 480 -3.29 -12.38 2.80
CA GLY A 480 -2.65 -12.48 1.48
C GLY A 480 -3.59 -12.82 0.33
N MET A 481 -4.77 -12.21 0.30
CA MET A 481 -5.90 -12.38 -0.63
C MET A 481 -6.61 -13.75 -0.52
N GLN A 482 -5.87 -14.87 -0.47
CA GLN A 482 -6.42 -16.24 -0.46
C GLN A 482 -5.60 -17.23 0.42
N ASP A 483 -4.62 -16.73 1.15
CA ASP A 483 -3.77 -17.47 2.10
C ASP A 483 -3.24 -16.45 3.12
N VAL A 484 -2.89 -16.87 4.34
CA VAL A 484 -2.13 -16.01 5.26
C VAL A 484 -0.66 -16.15 4.93
N VAL A 485 -0.01 -15.10 4.45
CA VAL A 485 1.40 -15.12 4.02
C VAL A 485 2.36 -14.76 5.16
N ARG A 486 3.64 -15.08 4.97
CA ARG A 486 4.69 -14.78 5.95
C ARG A 486 4.82 -13.28 6.17
N THR A 487 4.93 -12.86 7.43
CA THR A 487 5.42 -11.52 7.72
C THR A 487 6.83 -11.34 7.18
N HIS A 488 7.11 -10.15 6.65
CA HIS A 488 8.44 -9.77 6.19
C HIS A 488 9.25 -9.03 7.28
N MET A 489 8.62 -8.69 8.40
CA MET A 489 9.29 -8.22 9.60
C MET A 489 9.96 -9.41 10.29
N ILE A 490 11.24 -9.63 10.02
CA ILE A 490 12.03 -10.66 10.70
C ILE A 490 12.24 -10.24 12.16
N TYR A 491 11.61 -10.94 13.10
CA TYR A 491 11.55 -10.57 14.53
C TYR A 491 11.86 -11.76 15.47
N SER A 492 12.00 -11.51 16.78
CA SER A 492 12.18 -12.59 17.76
C SER A 492 10.81 -13.16 18.16
N PRO A 493 10.61 -14.50 18.13
CA PRO A 493 9.37 -15.11 18.64
C PRO A 493 9.17 -14.91 20.14
N THR A 494 10.19 -14.46 20.89
CA THR A 494 10.12 -14.12 22.31
C THR A 494 9.52 -12.74 22.60
N GLN A 495 9.32 -11.88 21.59
CA GLN A 495 8.94 -10.48 21.80
C GLN A 495 7.61 -10.34 22.59
N PRO A 496 7.61 -9.77 23.81
CA PRO A 496 6.44 -9.77 24.69
C PRO A 496 5.18 -9.17 24.08
N ASP A 497 5.32 -8.06 23.33
CA ASP A 497 4.20 -7.30 22.77
C ASP A 497 3.16 -8.16 22.03
N MET A 498 3.58 -9.19 21.28
CA MET A 498 2.65 -10.08 20.57
C MET A 498 1.89 -10.99 21.53
N ILE A 499 2.60 -11.58 22.48
CA ILE A 499 2.06 -12.56 23.43
C ILE A 499 1.15 -11.84 24.42
N GLU A 500 1.65 -10.78 25.05
CA GLU A 500 0.92 -9.95 26.01
C GLU A 500 -0.32 -9.26 25.43
N ALA A 501 -0.38 -9.01 24.13
CA ALA A 501 -1.54 -8.40 23.47
C ALA A 501 -2.59 -9.40 22.95
N GLY A 502 -2.50 -10.70 23.30
CA GLY A 502 -3.47 -11.69 22.81
C GLY A 502 -3.32 -12.04 21.32
N HIS A 503 -2.22 -11.65 20.68
CA HIS A 503 -2.03 -11.73 19.23
C HIS A 503 -1.36 -13.04 18.76
N PRO A 504 -1.42 -13.36 17.45
CA PRO A 504 -0.87 -14.60 16.92
C PRO A 504 0.66 -14.68 17.07
N ASN A 505 1.13 -15.66 17.84
CA ASN A 505 2.55 -15.91 18.11
C ASN A 505 3.06 -17.16 17.37
N ALA A 506 4.38 -17.21 17.12
CA ALA A 506 5.01 -18.29 16.34
C ALA A 506 4.75 -19.71 16.90
N CYS A 507 4.66 -19.85 18.22
CA CYS A 507 4.53 -21.12 18.91
C CYS A 507 3.13 -21.71 18.72
N ASN A 508 2.08 -20.95 19.07
CA ASN A 508 0.70 -21.41 18.95
C ASN A 508 0.17 -21.45 17.50
N LEU A 509 0.89 -20.86 16.53
CA LEU A 509 0.66 -21.12 15.10
C LEU A 509 0.93 -22.58 14.66
N CYS A 510 1.62 -23.37 15.49
CA CYS A 510 1.73 -24.83 15.39
C CYS A 510 1.05 -25.55 16.56
N HIS A 511 1.13 -24.98 17.77
CA HIS A 511 0.59 -25.52 19.02
C HIS A 511 -0.71 -24.80 19.43
N LEU A 512 -1.70 -24.83 18.54
CA LEU A 512 -2.96 -24.07 18.69
C LEU A 512 -3.84 -24.61 19.84
N ASP A 513 -3.63 -25.87 20.20
CA ASP A 513 -4.30 -26.61 21.26
C ASP A 513 -3.80 -26.27 22.67
N LYS A 514 -2.68 -25.55 22.80
CA LYS A 514 -2.03 -25.29 24.10
C LYS A 514 -2.55 -24.01 24.77
N PRO A 515 -2.63 -23.99 26.12
CA PRO A 515 -2.86 -22.77 26.88
C PRO A 515 -1.68 -21.79 26.76
N ILE A 516 -1.90 -20.54 27.14
CA ILE A 516 -0.85 -19.51 27.06
C ILE A 516 0.28 -19.76 28.05
N ASP A 517 0.00 -20.34 29.22
CA ASP A 517 1.02 -20.69 30.23
C ASP A 517 2.04 -21.68 29.70
N TRP A 518 1.61 -22.64 28.88
CA TRP A 518 2.54 -23.54 28.20
C TRP A 518 3.50 -22.74 27.29
N THR A 519 3.01 -21.73 26.58
CA THR A 519 3.84 -20.88 25.72
C THR A 519 4.79 -20.00 26.53
N VAL A 520 4.30 -19.23 27.52
CA VAL A 520 5.17 -18.35 28.31
C VAL A 520 6.17 -19.13 29.16
N GLN A 521 5.79 -20.28 29.72
CA GLN A 521 6.72 -21.15 30.45
C GLN A 521 7.85 -21.64 29.55
N ASN A 522 7.56 -22.21 28.37
CA ASN A 522 8.63 -22.71 27.49
C ASN A 522 9.54 -21.57 26.99
N LEU A 523 9.01 -20.37 26.76
CA LEU A 523 9.82 -19.20 26.39
C LEU A 523 10.70 -18.68 27.55
N GLY A 524 10.22 -18.78 28.79
CA GLY A 524 11.00 -18.54 30.01
C GLY A 524 12.11 -19.59 30.20
N ASP A 525 11.74 -20.88 30.22
CA ASP A 525 12.63 -22.02 30.44
C ASP A 525 13.74 -22.14 29.38
N TRP A 526 13.47 -21.74 28.12
CA TRP A 526 14.44 -21.87 27.01
C TRP A 526 15.27 -20.61 26.76
N TYR A 527 14.68 -19.41 26.91
CA TYR A 527 15.31 -18.15 26.49
C TYR A 527 15.43 -17.11 27.62
N GLY A 528 14.96 -17.39 28.83
CA GLY A 528 14.92 -16.43 29.93
C GLY A 528 13.94 -15.27 29.71
N GLN A 529 12.90 -15.48 28.89
CA GLN A 529 11.93 -14.44 28.58
C GLN A 529 10.85 -14.32 29.68
N GLU A 530 10.78 -13.15 30.31
CA GLU A 530 9.69 -12.77 31.22
C GLU A 530 8.56 -12.04 30.46
N PHE A 531 7.36 -12.09 31.02
CA PHE A 531 6.14 -11.44 30.49
C PHE A 531 5.37 -10.77 31.65
N LEU A 532 4.62 -9.72 31.36
CA LEU A 532 3.78 -9.04 32.35
C LEU A 532 2.51 -9.85 32.63
N GLU A 533 2.45 -10.50 33.77
CA GLU A 533 1.31 -11.34 34.19
C GLU A 533 -0.03 -10.61 34.12
N SER A 534 -0.08 -9.32 34.51
CA SER A 534 -1.26 -8.47 34.42
C SER A 534 -1.72 -8.17 32.98
N HIS A 535 -0.88 -8.44 31.98
CA HIS A 535 -1.25 -8.46 30.58
C HIS A 535 -1.72 -9.85 30.13
N ILE A 536 -1.08 -10.92 30.59
CA ILE A 536 -1.53 -12.29 30.30
C ILE A 536 -2.95 -12.50 30.86
N ASP A 537 -3.19 -12.25 32.14
CA ASP A 537 -4.51 -12.37 32.79
C ASP A 537 -5.62 -11.57 32.08
N ARG A 538 -5.29 -10.36 31.59
CA ARG A 538 -6.24 -9.49 30.90
C ARG A 538 -6.67 -10.05 29.54
N ASN A 539 -5.74 -10.65 28.80
CA ASN A 539 -5.96 -11.03 27.39
C ASN A 539 -6.18 -12.54 27.20
N TYR A 540 -5.89 -13.35 28.23
CA TYR A 540 -6.17 -14.78 28.31
C TYR A 540 -6.88 -15.11 29.65
N PRO A 541 -8.10 -14.58 29.88
CA PRO A 541 -8.79 -14.69 31.18
C PRO A 541 -9.18 -16.13 31.56
N ASP A 542 -9.23 -17.04 30.59
CA ASP A 542 -9.21 -18.48 30.82
C ASP A 542 -7.77 -18.97 30.53
N ARG A 543 -7.04 -19.28 31.59
CA ARG A 543 -5.61 -19.66 31.54
C ARG A 543 -5.43 -21.10 31.04
N ASP A 544 -6.44 -21.97 31.18
CA ASP A 544 -6.45 -23.38 30.73
C ASP A 544 -6.91 -23.53 29.27
N ALA A 545 -7.65 -22.56 28.73
CA ALA A 545 -8.18 -22.61 27.36
C ALA A 545 -7.07 -22.64 26.28
N PRO A 546 -7.26 -23.43 25.20
CA PRO A 546 -6.41 -23.36 24.01
C PRO A 546 -6.32 -21.93 23.46
N VAL A 547 -5.09 -21.44 23.23
CA VAL A 547 -4.81 -20.09 22.69
C VAL A 547 -5.58 -19.83 21.39
N GLY A 548 -5.84 -20.85 20.57
CA GLY A 548 -6.68 -20.70 19.38
C GLY A 548 -8.12 -20.24 19.66
N ARG A 549 -8.75 -20.61 20.78
CA ARG A 549 -10.10 -20.10 21.12
C ARG A 549 -10.05 -18.59 21.38
N VAL A 550 -9.06 -18.15 22.17
CA VAL A 550 -8.82 -16.73 22.46
C VAL A 550 -8.62 -15.92 21.17
N TRP A 551 -7.79 -16.41 20.24
CA TRP A 551 -7.57 -15.73 18.96
C TRP A 551 -8.82 -15.74 18.05
N LEU A 552 -9.62 -16.81 18.04
CA LEU A 552 -10.83 -16.91 17.20
C LEU A 552 -11.94 -15.95 17.65
N THR A 553 -11.95 -15.52 18.92
CA THR A 553 -12.92 -14.55 19.47
C THR A 553 -12.34 -13.15 19.73
N HIS A 554 -11.06 -12.92 19.41
CA HIS A 554 -10.34 -11.67 19.69
C HIS A 554 -10.97 -10.43 19.01
N GLU A 555 -10.85 -9.24 19.61
CA GLU A 555 -11.48 -8.01 19.09
C GLU A 555 -10.93 -7.55 17.73
N LEU A 556 -9.60 -7.54 17.56
CA LEU A 556 -8.92 -7.20 16.31
C LEU A 556 -9.18 -8.26 15.23
N GLU A 557 -9.75 -7.85 14.09
CA GLU A 557 -10.22 -8.77 13.04
C GLU A 557 -9.11 -9.59 12.38
N ALA A 558 -7.91 -9.03 12.27
CA ALA A 558 -6.74 -9.72 11.73
C ALA A 558 -6.32 -10.93 12.57
N VAL A 559 -6.55 -10.90 13.89
CA VAL A 559 -6.23 -12.01 14.80
C VAL A 559 -7.17 -13.19 14.53
N ARG A 560 -8.47 -12.90 14.44
CA ARG A 560 -9.52 -13.88 14.08
C ARG A 560 -9.26 -14.54 12.73
N LEU A 561 -8.84 -13.76 11.72
CA LEU A 561 -8.50 -14.25 10.38
C LEU A 561 -7.29 -15.20 10.40
N VAL A 562 -6.20 -14.81 11.06
CA VAL A 562 -4.99 -15.64 11.19
C VAL A 562 -5.28 -16.93 11.97
N ALA A 563 -6.12 -16.86 13.01
CA ALA A 563 -6.56 -18.01 13.78
C ALA A 563 -7.37 -19.01 12.93
N THR A 564 -8.32 -18.51 12.12
CA THR A 564 -9.15 -19.33 11.23
C THR A 564 -8.35 -20.04 10.14
N ASP A 565 -7.40 -19.36 9.49
CA ASP A 565 -6.48 -20.02 8.55
C ASP A 565 -5.58 -21.05 9.27
N THR A 566 -5.13 -20.75 10.48
CA THR A 566 -4.27 -21.65 11.26
C THR A 566 -5.01 -22.92 11.69
N ALA A 567 -6.21 -22.79 12.25
CA ALA A 567 -7.07 -23.90 12.59
C ALA A 567 -7.42 -24.74 11.35
N SER A 568 -7.68 -24.09 10.21
CA SER A 568 -7.92 -24.76 8.94
C SER A 568 -6.70 -25.54 8.43
N ARG A 569 -5.49 -24.94 8.48
CA ARG A 569 -4.23 -25.60 8.11
C ARG A 569 -3.89 -26.79 9.00
N GLN A 570 -4.23 -26.72 10.28
CA GLN A 570 -4.03 -27.81 11.25
C GLN A 570 -5.19 -28.83 11.25
N ASN A 571 -6.27 -28.60 10.49
CA ASN A 571 -7.51 -29.40 10.55
C ASN A 571 -8.07 -29.50 11.99
N ALA A 572 -7.96 -28.43 12.77
CA ALA A 572 -8.29 -28.37 14.19
C ALA A 572 -9.82 -28.43 14.45
N ARG A 573 -10.40 -29.63 14.39
CA ARG A 573 -11.87 -29.84 14.49
C ARG A 573 -12.50 -29.29 15.76
N TRP A 574 -11.77 -29.19 16.86
CA TRP A 574 -12.25 -28.63 18.13
C TRP A 574 -12.60 -27.14 18.06
N ALA A 575 -12.12 -26.43 17.03
CA ALA A 575 -12.36 -25.01 16.75
C ALA A 575 -13.46 -24.77 15.70
N LEU A 576 -14.07 -25.83 15.15
CA LEU A 576 -15.14 -25.69 14.15
C LEU A 576 -16.32 -24.82 14.60
N PRO A 577 -16.80 -24.85 15.87
CA PRO A 577 -17.88 -23.97 16.31
C PRO A 577 -17.56 -22.49 16.11
N GLU A 578 -16.40 -22.03 16.58
CA GLU A 578 -15.98 -20.64 16.44
C GLU A 578 -15.69 -20.24 14.98
N ILE A 579 -15.16 -21.15 14.16
CA ILE A 579 -14.94 -20.90 12.72
C ILE A 579 -16.28 -20.80 11.97
N ILE A 580 -17.29 -21.60 12.35
CA ILE A 580 -18.65 -21.51 11.81
C ILE A 580 -19.31 -20.19 12.25
N ASP A 581 -19.07 -19.73 13.48
CA ASP A 581 -19.57 -18.43 13.93
C ASP A 581 -18.86 -17.25 13.24
N GLN A 582 -17.59 -17.39 12.81
CA GLN A 582 -16.92 -16.42 11.94
C GLN A 582 -17.50 -16.34 10.51
N LEU A 583 -18.41 -17.23 10.10
CA LEU A 583 -19.23 -17.01 8.90
C LEU A 583 -20.22 -15.83 9.07
N ASP A 584 -20.41 -15.36 10.30
CA ASP A 584 -21.18 -14.15 10.64
C ASP A 584 -20.29 -12.96 11.07
N ASP A 585 -18.95 -13.07 10.92
CA ASP A 585 -18.01 -12.00 11.29
C ASP A 585 -18.38 -10.67 10.59
N PRO A 586 -18.37 -9.53 11.29
CA PRO A 586 -18.68 -8.24 10.68
C PRO A 586 -17.69 -7.82 9.57
N TYR A 587 -16.53 -8.46 9.43
CA TYR A 587 -15.58 -8.19 8.33
C TYR A 587 -15.72 -9.22 7.21
N LEU A 588 -16.05 -8.75 6.00
CA LEU A 588 -16.26 -9.57 4.80
C LEU A 588 -15.05 -10.45 4.45
N LEU A 589 -13.81 -9.99 4.69
CA LEU A 589 -12.61 -10.81 4.52
C LEU A 589 -12.50 -11.95 5.54
N ASN A 590 -12.87 -11.73 6.80
CA ASN A 590 -12.91 -12.80 7.79
C ASN A 590 -13.93 -13.87 7.37
N ARG A 591 -15.10 -13.46 6.89
CA ARG A 591 -16.11 -14.37 6.31
C ARG A 591 -15.60 -15.13 5.08
N GLN A 592 -14.77 -14.51 4.24
CA GLN A 592 -14.10 -15.18 3.11
C GLN A 592 -13.18 -16.32 3.60
N PHE A 593 -12.33 -16.03 4.61
CA PHE A 593 -11.43 -17.01 5.18
C PHE A 593 -12.17 -18.10 5.98
N ALA A 594 -13.25 -17.76 6.68
CA ALA A 594 -14.12 -18.72 7.36
C ALA A 594 -14.82 -19.66 6.36
N LEU A 595 -15.36 -19.15 5.24
CA LEU A 595 -15.89 -19.98 4.15
C LEU A 595 -14.82 -20.95 3.64
N MET A 596 -13.62 -20.45 3.31
CA MET A 596 -12.51 -21.28 2.86
C MET A 596 -12.04 -22.31 3.90
N ALA A 597 -12.19 -22.00 5.19
CA ALA A 597 -11.84 -22.90 6.28
C ALA A 597 -12.88 -24.01 6.46
N VAL A 598 -14.17 -23.68 6.53
CA VAL A 598 -15.26 -24.64 6.71
C VAL A 598 -15.38 -25.57 5.50
N GLU A 599 -15.35 -25.06 4.27
CA GLU A 599 -15.40 -25.90 3.06
C GLU A 599 -14.22 -26.88 3.02
N ARG A 600 -12.99 -26.40 3.29
CA ARG A 600 -11.77 -27.24 3.31
C ARG A 600 -11.77 -28.28 4.43
N MET A 601 -12.28 -27.95 5.61
CA MET A 601 -12.31 -28.87 6.74
C MET A 601 -13.42 -29.91 6.58
N LEU A 602 -14.60 -29.52 6.14
CA LEU A 602 -15.76 -30.41 6.12
C LEU A 602 -15.96 -31.16 4.79
N ASP A 603 -15.23 -30.78 3.73
CA ASP A 603 -15.41 -31.28 2.35
C ASP A 603 -16.84 -31.06 1.83
N ILE A 604 -17.35 -29.86 2.10
CA ILE A 604 -18.68 -29.36 1.69
C ILE A 604 -18.51 -28.07 0.90
N LYS A 605 -19.58 -27.64 0.22
CA LYS A 605 -19.69 -26.27 -0.29
C LYS A 605 -20.73 -25.50 0.51
N LEU A 606 -20.39 -24.31 0.98
CA LEU A 606 -21.37 -23.46 1.69
C LEU A 606 -22.39 -22.85 0.72
N SER A 607 -22.11 -22.86 -0.58
CA SER A 607 -23.08 -22.52 -1.64
C SER A 607 -24.35 -23.33 -1.59
N ASP A 608 -24.27 -24.57 -1.12
CA ASP A 608 -25.34 -25.56 -1.21
C ASP A 608 -26.35 -25.39 -0.06
N PHE A 609 -25.93 -24.68 1.00
CA PHE A 609 -26.76 -24.10 2.06
C PHE A 609 -27.23 -22.66 1.70
N GLY A 610 -27.02 -22.22 0.46
CA GLY A 610 -27.33 -20.87 -0.02
C GLY A 610 -26.39 -19.76 0.46
N TYR A 611 -25.37 -20.05 1.28
CA TYR A 611 -24.49 -19.03 1.85
C TYR A 611 -23.54 -18.41 0.80
N ARG A 612 -23.20 -17.13 0.98
CA ARG A 612 -22.06 -16.45 0.34
C ARG A 612 -21.40 -15.50 1.34
N PHE A 613 -20.05 -15.46 1.32
CA PHE A 613 -19.26 -14.65 2.26
C PHE A 613 -19.45 -13.14 2.11
N TYR A 614 -20.09 -12.67 1.04
CA TYR A 614 -20.40 -11.26 0.78
C TYR A 614 -21.85 -10.86 1.08
N MET A 615 -22.72 -11.77 1.53
CA MET A 615 -24.09 -11.45 1.96
C MET A 615 -24.14 -10.42 3.09
N SER A 616 -25.18 -9.60 3.14
CA SER A 616 -25.51 -8.80 4.32
C SER A 616 -25.90 -9.69 5.50
N GLN A 617 -25.94 -9.12 6.71
CA GLN A 617 -26.35 -9.83 7.92
C GLN A 617 -27.78 -10.39 7.85
N ALA A 618 -28.68 -9.70 7.14
CA ALA A 618 -30.06 -10.17 6.91
C ALA A 618 -30.10 -11.38 5.97
N GLU A 619 -29.41 -11.30 4.83
CA GLU A 619 -29.37 -12.38 3.81
C GLU A 619 -28.72 -13.65 4.34
N ARG A 620 -27.61 -13.53 5.09
CA ARG A 620 -26.86 -14.70 5.59
C ARG A 620 -27.50 -15.41 6.78
N ARG A 621 -28.47 -14.80 7.47
CA ARG A 621 -29.06 -15.33 8.71
C ARG A 621 -29.62 -16.75 8.55
N GLU A 622 -30.36 -17.01 7.48
CA GLU A 622 -31.01 -18.31 7.27
C GLU A 622 -30.03 -19.39 6.77
N PRO A 623 -29.15 -19.14 5.78
CA PRO A 623 -28.02 -20.03 5.48
C PRO A 623 -27.19 -20.40 6.72
N LEU A 624 -26.90 -19.43 7.60
CA LEU A 624 -26.18 -19.69 8.86
C LEU A 624 -26.97 -20.57 9.84
N ASN A 625 -28.31 -20.44 9.90
CA ASN A 625 -29.15 -21.35 10.70
C ASN A 625 -29.02 -22.79 10.17
N GLN A 626 -29.08 -22.97 8.85
CA GLN A 626 -29.03 -24.29 8.21
C GLN A 626 -27.64 -24.94 8.38
N ILE A 627 -26.56 -24.17 8.21
CA ILE A 627 -25.19 -24.63 8.50
C ILE A 627 -25.06 -25.01 9.98
N ARG A 628 -25.46 -24.13 10.91
CA ARG A 628 -25.40 -24.41 12.36
C ARG A 628 -26.31 -25.56 12.82
N GLN A 629 -27.31 -25.96 12.03
CA GLN A 629 -28.13 -27.15 12.28
C GLN A 629 -27.51 -28.43 11.71
N ALA A 630 -26.91 -28.35 10.51
CA ALA A 630 -26.26 -29.50 9.87
C ALA A 630 -24.90 -29.88 10.50
N MET A 631 -24.32 -29.01 11.33
CA MET A 631 -23.05 -29.22 12.04
C MET A 631 -23.22 -29.41 13.56
N ARG A 632 -24.38 -29.93 13.99
CA ARG A 632 -24.70 -30.35 15.37
C ARG A 632 -24.86 -31.87 15.45
#